data_AF-A0A2H9MZX3-F1
#
_entry.id   AF-A0A2H9MZX3-F1
#
_cell.length_a   1.000
_cell.length_b   1.000
_cell.length_c   1.000
_cell.angle_alpha   90.00
_cell.angle_beta   90.00
_cell.angle_gamma   90.00
#
_symmetry.space_group_name_H-M   'P 1'
#
loop_
_entity.id
_entity.type
_entity.pdbx_description
1 polymer ?
#
loop_
_entity_poly.entity_id
_entity_poly.type
_entity_poly.pdbx_seq_one_letter_code
_entity_poly.pdbx_strand_id
1 'polypeptide(L)' 'MKKINEEEVVFKLITQGCEKSGSVVEDRVFKMAQILNINAEKYEKIKTKLLETGKINKDGNQIFLL' A
#
# COMPACT_ATOMS: atom_id res chain seq x y z
N MET A 1 0.14 2.60 24.08
CA MET A 1 -0.01 2.82 22.61
C MET A 1 -0.28 1.47 21.95
N LYS A 2 -1.39 1.31 21.22
CA LYS A 2 -1.61 0.10 20.41
C LYS A 2 -0.54 0.09 19.30
N LYS A 3 0.13 -1.06 19.11
CA LYS A 3 1.08 -1.26 18.02
C LYS A 3 0.32 -1.07 16.70
N ILE A 4 0.68 -0.04 15.94
CA ILE A 4 0.09 0.17 14.61
C ILE A 4 0.51 -1.00 13.72
N ASN A 5 -0.47 -1.67 13.11
CA ASN A 5 -0.19 -2.70 12.12
C ASN A 5 0.13 -2.03 10.79
N GLU A 6 1.42 -1.92 10.47
CA GLU A 6 1.92 -1.25 9.26
C GLU A 6 1.36 -1.88 7.97
N GLU A 7 1.14 -3.21 7.94
CA GLU A 7 0.51 -3.89 6.79
C GLU A 7 -0.93 -3.40 6.58
N GLU A 8 -1.70 -3.30 7.67
CA GLU A 8 -3.08 -2.82 7.62
C GLU A 8 -3.14 -1.35 7.18
N VAL A 9 -2.18 -0.54 7.61
CA VAL A 9 -2.08 0.87 7.20
C VAL A 9 -1.81 0.98 5.71
N VAL A 10 -0.79 0.31 5.19
CA VAL A 10 -0.45 0.35 3.75
C VAL A 10 -1.62 -0.17 2.92
N PHE A 11 -2.24 -1.28 3.34
CA PHE A 11 -3.40 -1.82 2.64
C PHE A 11 -4.57 -0.82 2.63
N LYS A 12 -4.88 -0.16 3.75
CA LYS A 12 -5.92 0.88 3.80
C LYS A 12 -5.62 2.06 2.88
N LEU A 13 -4.37 2.53 2.82
CA LEU A 13 -3.98 3.61 1.91
C LEU A 13 -4.22 3.22 0.44
N ILE A 14 -3.92 1.97 0.09
CA ILE A 14 -4.19 1.44 -1.25
C ILE A 14 -5.69 1.38 -1.50
N THR A 15 -6.45 0.78 -0.56
CA THR A 15 -7.90 0.61 -0.68
C THR A 15 -8.61 1.94 -0.90
N GLN A 16 -8.31 2.95 -0.08
CA GLN A 16 -8.91 4.28 -0.21
C GLN A 16 -8.59 4.95 -1.56
N GLY A 17 -7.39 4.72 -2.09
CA GLY A 17 -7.00 5.20 -3.42
C GLY A 17 -7.82 4.52 -4.53
N CYS A 18 -7.90 3.19 -4.48
CA CYS A 18 -8.64 2.39 -5.46
C CYS A 18 -10.15 2.61 -5.40
N GLU A 19 -10.76 2.76 -4.22
CA GLU A 19 -12.19 3.07 -4.07
C GLU A 19 -12.59 4.37 -4.78
N LYS A 20 -11.66 5.34 -4.88
CA LYS A 20 -11.91 6.62 -5.52
C LYS A 20 -11.72 6.61 -7.03
N SER A 21 -10.84 5.77 -7.57
CA SER A 21 -10.36 5.90 -8.96
C SER A 21 -10.13 4.58 -9.69
N GLY A 22 -10.50 3.45 -9.11
CA GLY A 22 -10.24 2.09 -9.61
C GLY A 22 -8.79 1.63 -9.47
N SER A 23 -7.84 2.56 -9.30
CA SER A 23 -6.41 2.31 -9.10
C SER A 23 -5.78 3.42 -8.26
N VAL A 24 -4.58 3.17 -7.75
CA VAL A 24 -3.78 4.17 -7.06
C VAL A 24 -2.32 4.12 -7.50
N VAL A 25 -1.73 5.30 -7.68
CA VAL A 25 -0.31 5.43 -8.04
C VAL A 25 0.56 5.02 -6.86
N GLU A 26 1.50 4.09 -7.07
CA GLU A 26 2.38 3.55 -6.02
C GLU A 26 3.19 4.64 -5.31
N ASP A 27 3.77 5.58 -6.06
CA ASP A 27 4.52 6.70 -5.48
C ASP A 27 3.69 7.53 -4.49
N ARG A 28 2.38 7.63 -4.72
CA ARG A 28 1.47 8.34 -3.81
C ARG A 28 1.27 7.55 -2.52
N VAL A 29 1.06 6.25 -2.62
CA VAL A 29 0.92 5.36 -1.46
C VAL A 29 2.23 5.37 -0.65
N PHE A 30 3.37 5.28 -1.33
CA PHE A 30 4.69 5.32 -0.69
C PHE A 30 4.90 6.62 0.09
N LYS A 31 4.63 7.79 -0.52
CA LYS A 31 4.71 9.09 0.19
C LYS A 31 3.82 9.15 1.42
N MET A 32 2.59 8.62 1.33
CA MET A 32 1.68 8.54 2.48
C MET A 32 2.18 7.60 3.57
N ALA A 33 2.75 6.46 3.20
CA ALA A 33 3.34 5.51 4.13
C ALA A 33 4.53 6.13 4.88
N GLN A 34 5.38 6.90 4.18
CA GLN A 34 6.50 7.63 4.80
C GLN A 34 6.05 8.66 5.83
N ILE A 35 4.96 9.40 5.57
CA ILE A 35 4.36 10.34 6.55
C ILE A 35 3.92 9.59 7.82
N LEU A 36 3.53 8.32 7.70
CA LEU A 36 3.13 7.45 8.81
C LEU A 36 4.31 6.67 9.42
N ASN A 37 5.55 7.11 9.17
CA ASN A 37 6.79 6.49 9.66
C ASN A 37 7.04 5.05 9.17
N ILE A 38 6.47 4.69 8.00
CA ILE A 38 6.77 3.44 7.32
C ILE A 38 7.87 3.73 6.28
N ASN A 39 9.08 3.24 6.55
CA ASN A 39 10.24 3.48 5.68
C ASN A 39 10.17 2.65 4.38
N ALA A 40 11.08 2.93 3.44
CA ALA A 40 11.14 2.25 2.15
C ALA A 40 11.24 0.73 2.27
N GLU A 41 12.14 0.23 3.11
CA GLU A 41 12.34 -1.22 3.26
C GLU A 41 11.06 -1.92 3.77
N LYS A 42 10.39 -1.34 4.78
CA LYS A 42 9.13 -1.87 5.31
C LYS A 42 8.01 -1.81 4.29
N TYR A 43 7.88 -0.68 3.59
CA TYR A 43 6.89 -0.51 2.55
C TYR A 43 7.06 -1.57 1.45
N GLU A 44 8.28 -1.77 0.96
CA GLU A 44 8.59 -2.80 -0.04
C GLU A 44 8.23 -4.20 0.44
N LYS A 45 8.61 -4.58 1.68
CA LYS A 45 8.26 -5.88 2.25
C LYS A 45 6.75 -6.08 2.34
N ILE A 46 6.02 -5.06 2.80
CA ILE A 46 4.55 -5.12 2.91
C ILE A 46 3.91 -5.23 1.53
N LYS A 47 4.33 -4.39 0.58
CA LYS A 47 3.84 -4.41 -0.81
C LYS A 47 4.05 -5.77 -1.46
N THR A 48 5.26 -6.34 -1.36
CA THR A 48 5.57 -7.68 -1.88
C THR A 48 4.65 -8.72 -1.26
N LYS A 49 4.44 -8.69 0.05
CA LYS A 49 3.50 -9.61 0.71
C LYS A 49 2.06 -9.44 0.22
N LEU A 50 1.59 -8.21 0.01
CA LEU A 50 0.24 -7.94 -0.50
C LEU A 50 0.06 -8.45 -1.94
N LEU A 51 1.12 -8.36 -2.77
CA LEU A 51 1.15 -8.93 -4.13
C LEU A 51 1.12 -10.47 -4.09
N GLU A 52 1.99 -11.08 -3.28
CA GLU A 52 2.10 -12.54 -3.15
C GLU A 52 0.82 -13.18 -2.59
N THR A 53 0.13 -12.48 -1.68
CA THR A 53 -1.15 -12.93 -1.12
C THR A 53 -2.34 -12.67 -2.03
N GLY A 54 -2.14 -12.03 -3.19
CA GLY A 54 -3.19 -11.72 -4.13
C GLY A 54 -4.21 -10.69 -3.62
N LYS A 55 -3.83 -9.86 -2.63
CA LYS A 55 -4.69 -8.78 -2.13
C LYS A 55 -4.66 -7.55 -3.03
N ILE A 56 -3.57 -7.37 -3.76
CA ILE A 56 -3.38 -6.27 -4.72
C ILE A 56 -2.73 -6.83 -5.99
N ASN A 57 -2.95 -6.14 -7.10
CA ASN A 57 -2.18 -6.31 -8.32
C ASN A 57 -1.43 -5.02 -8.67
N LYS A 58 -0.38 -5.12 -9.48
CA LYS A 58 0.40 -3.98 -9.94
C LYS A 58 0.61 -4.04 -11.45
N ASP A 59 0.35 -2.92 -12.13
CA ASP A 59 0.70 -2.70 -13.53
C ASP A 59 1.42 -1.35 -13.67
N GLY A 60 2.69 -1.38 -14.09
CA GLY A 60 3.54 -0.19 -14.14
C GLY A 60 3.64 0.50 -12.76
N ASN A 61 3.20 1.76 -12.69
CA ASN A 61 3.17 2.55 -11.44
C ASN A 61 1.78 2.56 -10.78
N GLN A 62 0.84 1.74 -11.26
CA GLN A 62 -0.53 1.65 -10.75
C GLN A 62 -0.71 0.38 -9.92
N ILE A 63 -1.39 0.53 -8.79
CA ILE A 63 -1.81 -0.55 -7.91
C ILE A 63 -3.33 -0.67 -7.98
N PHE A 64 -3.81 -1.91 -8.04
CA PHE A 64 -5.22 -2.29 -8.13
C PHE A 64 -5.57 -3.21 -6.96
N LEU A 65 -6.81 -3.16 -6.49
CA LEU A 65 -7.36 -4.17 -5.59
C LEU A 65 -7.76 -5.41 -6.40
N LEU A 66 -7.63 -6.58 -5.78
CA LEU A 66 -8.11 -7.87 -6.30
C LEU A 66 -9.29 -8.38 -5.48
#